data_AF-A0A9Q1BEC6-F1
#
_entry.id   AF-A0A9Q1BEC6-F1
#
_cell.length_a   1.000
_cell.length_b   1.000
_cell.length_c   1.000
_cell.angle_alpha   90.00
_cell.angle_beta   90.00
_cell.angle_gamma   90.00
#
_symmetry.space_group_name_H-M   'P 1'
#
loop_
_entity.id
_entity.type
_entity.pdbx_description
1 polymer ?
#
loop_
_entity_poly.entity_id
_entity_poly.type
_entity_poly.pdbx_seq_one_letter_code
_entity_poly.pdbx_strand_id
1 'polypeptide(L)'
;MESSDVQNNIEEQWASVRDILYSTALEHLGPAKRKHQDWFDDNNEVIQSLLSEKHRLLKEYQNDRSSTSKKAAFNDIRRTVQTELRIMQDLWLSKKADEIQTFADSNNVRGFFEALNTVNGPRSSGSSPVLNADGTKLLTDRKQILERWAEHFNSVLNRP
;
A
#
# COMPACT_ATOMS: atom_id res chain seq x y z
N MET A 1 32.32 19.16 30.72
CA MET A 1 30.93 19.57 31.01
C MET A 1 30.29 20.31 29.84
N GLU A 2 31.05 20.72 28.80
CA GLU A 2 30.53 21.42 27.60
C GLU A 2 29.96 20.52 26.48
N SER A 3 30.14 19.20 26.54
CA SER A 3 29.78 18.31 25.42
C SER A 3 28.29 17.97 25.33
N SER A 4 27.50 18.13 26.40
CA SER A 4 26.06 17.81 26.39
C SER A 4 25.20 18.95 25.86
N ASP A 5 25.58 20.20 26.12
CA ASP A 5 24.79 21.38 25.71
C ASP A 5 24.83 21.63 24.20
N VAL A 6 25.96 21.32 23.55
CA VAL A 6 26.09 21.42 22.09
C VAL A 6 25.28 20.32 21.38
N GLN A 7 25.24 19.11 21.96
CA GLN A 7 24.45 18.00 21.42
C GLN A 7 22.95 18.26 21.51
N ASN A 8 22.49 18.82 22.65
CA ASN A 8 21.09 19.23 22.84
C ASN A 8 20.67 20.29 21.80
N ASN A 9 21.54 21.25 21.51
CA ASN A 9 21.26 22.30 20.52
C ASN A 9 21.11 21.75 19.08
N ILE A 10 21.92 20.75 18.70
CA ILE A 10 21.80 20.13 17.36
C ILE A 10 20.51 19.31 17.25
N GLU A 11 20.15 18.56 18.30
CA GLU A 11 18.90 17.77 18.34
C GLU A 11 17.67 18.68 18.25
N GLU A 12 17.68 19.82 18.96
CA GLU A 12 16.63 20.83 18.92
C GLU A 12 16.52 21.50 17.55
N GLN A 13 17.64 21.81 16.90
CA GLN A 13 17.66 22.37 15.54
C GLN A 13 17.10 21.38 14.51
N TRP A 14 17.48 20.11 14.58
CA TRP A 14 16.93 19.07 13.70
C TRP A 14 15.44 18.83 13.94
N ALA A 15 15.00 18.87 15.20
CA ALA A 15 13.58 18.79 15.54
C ALA A 15 12.80 19.98 14.93
N SER A 16 13.33 21.20 15.06
CA SER A 16 12.71 22.40 14.49
C SER A 16 12.57 22.32 12.97
N VAL A 17 13.64 21.94 12.25
CA VAL A 17 13.60 21.79 10.80
C VAL A 17 12.57 20.75 10.39
N ARG A 18 12.56 19.59 11.06
CA ARG A 18 11.62 18.51 10.81
C ARG A 18 10.18 18.97 11.00
N ASP A 19 9.88 19.66 12.09
CA ASP A 19 8.53 20.08 12.44
C ASP A 19 8.01 21.18 11.49
N ILE A 20 8.87 22.10 11.05
CA ILE A 20 8.55 23.08 10.00
C ILE A 20 8.26 22.39 8.67
N LEU A 21 9.08 21.40 8.28
CA LEU A 21 8.89 20.65 7.05
C LEU A 21 7.57 19.88 7.04
N TYR A 22 7.27 19.15 8.13
CA TYR A 22 6.03 18.38 8.22
C TYR A 22 4.80 19.25 8.34
N SER A 23 4.85 20.36 9.09
CA SER A 23 3.71 21.28 9.21
C SER A 23 3.40 21.96 7.87
N THR A 24 4.42 22.47 7.18
CA THR A 24 4.29 23.10 5.85
C THR A 24 3.79 22.09 4.80
N ALA A 25 4.33 20.86 4.81
CA ALA A 25 3.87 19.81 3.91
C ALA A 25 2.42 19.39 4.21
N LEU A 26 2.03 19.31 5.49
CA LEU A 26 0.67 18.97 5.89
C LEU A 26 -0.33 20.08 5.49
N GLU A 27 0.05 21.35 5.61
CA GLU A 27 -0.79 22.49 5.23
C GLU A 27 -1.02 22.56 3.70
N HIS A 28 0.04 22.38 2.91
CA HIS A 28 -0.03 22.58 1.46
C HIS A 28 -0.32 21.32 0.65
N LEU A 29 0.23 20.17 1.06
CA LEU A 29 0.06 18.90 0.35
C LEU A 29 -1.03 18.02 0.99
N GLY A 30 -1.40 18.31 2.24
CA GLY A 30 -2.29 17.45 3.01
C GLY A 30 -1.61 16.13 3.43
N PRO A 31 -2.31 15.31 4.23
CA PRO A 31 -1.80 13.98 4.55
C PRO A 31 -1.75 13.13 3.29
N ALA A 32 -0.61 12.46 3.07
CA ALA A 32 -0.46 11.48 2.00
C ALA A 32 -1.47 10.34 2.21
N LYS A 33 -2.60 10.42 1.51
CA LYS A 33 -3.58 9.33 1.50
C LYS A 33 -3.04 8.22 0.62
N ARG A 34 -2.55 7.14 1.24
CA ARG A 34 -2.43 5.87 0.52
C ARG A 34 -3.82 5.53 -0.01
N LYS A 35 -3.92 5.41 -1.33
CA LYS A 35 -5.11 4.87 -2.00
C LYS A 35 -4.77 3.45 -2.40
N HIS A 36 -4.61 2.58 -1.43
CA HIS A 36 -4.65 1.15 -1.71
C HIS A 36 -6.08 0.70 -1.44
N GLN A 37 -6.74 0.14 -2.46
CA GLN A 37 -7.99 -0.59 -2.22
C GLN A 37 -7.61 -1.94 -1.59
N ASP A 38 -7.17 -1.92 -0.34
CA ASP A 38 -6.94 -3.13 0.44
C ASP A 38 -7.68 -3.06 1.78
N TRP A 39 -7.62 -4.14 2.54
CA TRP A 39 -8.28 -4.27 3.84
C TRP A 39 -7.58 -3.45 4.94
N PHE A 40 -6.37 -2.93 4.71
CA PHE A 40 -5.52 -2.37 5.76
C PHE A 40 -5.94 -0.96 6.12
N ASP A 41 -6.19 -0.10 5.12
CA ASP A 41 -6.45 1.32 5.34
C ASP A 41 -7.72 1.55 6.19
N ASP A 42 -8.80 0.82 5.93
CA ASP A 42 -10.06 0.88 6.69
C ASP A 42 -9.91 0.39 8.14
N ASN A 43 -8.94 -0.50 8.40
CA ASN A 43 -8.71 -1.10 9.71
C ASN A 43 -7.54 -0.46 10.47
N ASN A 44 -6.88 0.56 9.90
CA ASN A 44 -5.61 1.07 10.40
C ASN A 44 -5.69 1.53 11.87
N GLU A 45 -6.75 2.23 12.28
CA GLU A 45 -6.89 2.70 13.67
C GLU A 45 -6.91 1.53 14.67
N VAL A 46 -7.66 0.46 14.35
CA VAL A 46 -7.74 -0.75 15.18
C VAL A 46 -6.40 -1.47 15.21
N ILE A 47 -5.73 -1.58 14.07
CA ILE A 47 -4.39 -2.19 13.95
C ILE A 47 -3.38 -1.42 14.79
N GLN A 48 -3.37 -0.08 14.74
CA GLN A 48 -2.47 0.75 15.55
C GLN A 48 -2.68 0.55 17.04
N SER A 49 -3.95 0.46 17.49
CA SER A 49 -4.27 0.19 18.89
C SER A 49 -3.74 -1.17 19.35
N LEU A 50 -4.00 -2.23 18.57
CA LEU A 50 -3.53 -3.59 18.85
C LEU A 50 -1.99 -3.68 18.88
N LEU A 51 -1.31 -2.99 17.97
CA LEU A 51 0.15 -2.95 17.91
C LEU A 51 0.74 -2.16 19.08
N SER A 52 0.11 -1.07 19.48
CA SER A 52 0.53 -0.27 20.63
C SER A 52 0.49 -1.08 21.92
N GLU A 53 -0.60 -1.82 22.14
CA GLU A 53 -0.76 -2.68 23.32
C GLU A 53 0.22 -3.86 23.32
N LYS A 54 0.40 -4.50 22.16
CA LYS A 54 1.43 -5.54 21.99
C LYS A 54 2.83 -5.01 22.30
N HIS A 55 3.14 -3.78 21.87
CA HIS A 55 4.44 -3.17 22.13
C HIS A 55 4.63 -2.81 23.60
N ARG A 56 3.57 -2.33 24.28
CA ARG A 56 3.57 -2.09 25.74
C ARG A 56 3.90 -3.37 26.51
N LEU A 57 3.17 -4.45 26.22
CA LEU A 57 3.37 -5.74 26.89
C LEU A 57 4.74 -6.38 26.58
N LEU A 58 5.27 -6.16 25.37
CA LEU A 58 6.64 -6.55 25.04
C LEU A 58 7.67 -5.83 25.92
N LYS A 59 7.53 -4.51 26.11
CA LYS A 59 8.42 -3.73 26.99
C LYS A 59 8.37 -4.24 28.44
N GLU A 60 7.18 -4.50 28.95
CA GLU A 60 7.01 -5.03 30.32
C GLU A 60 7.68 -6.39 30.51
N TYR A 61 7.51 -7.30 29.55
CA TYR A 61 8.21 -8.60 29.57
C TYR A 61 9.73 -8.46 29.42
N GLN A 62 10.21 -7.53 28.58
CA GLN A 62 11.64 -7.29 28.40
C GLN A 62 12.30 -6.76 29.68
N ASN A 63 11.60 -5.90 30.42
CA ASN A 63 12.07 -5.35 31.70
C ASN A 63 12.13 -6.40 32.82
N ASP A 64 11.38 -7.49 32.70
CA ASP A 64 11.32 -8.56 33.71
C ASP A 64 11.08 -9.91 33.03
N ARG A 65 12.19 -10.44 32.48
CA ARG A 65 12.18 -11.65 31.65
C ARG A 65 11.92 -12.93 32.43
N SER A 66 12.06 -12.89 33.75
CA SER A 66 11.76 -13.99 34.68
C SER A 66 10.26 -14.15 34.95
N SER A 67 9.45 -13.12 34.73
CA SER A 67 8.03 -13.16 35.05
C SER A 67 7.22 -14.00 34.05
N THR A 68 6.74 -15.14 34.51
CA THR A 68 5.83 -16.01 33.76
C THR A 68 4.52 -15.31 33.42
N SER A 69 4.00 -14.45 34.30
CA SER A 69 2.76 -13.71 34.08
C SER A 69 2.90 -12.70 32.92
N LYS A 70 3.98 -11.91 32.88
CA LYS A 70 4.23 -10.96 31.79
C LYS A 70 4.46 -11.67 30.45
N LYS A 71 5.14 -12.82 30.48
CA LYS A 71 5.30 -13.68 29.31
C LYS A 71 3.95 -14.22 28.80
N ALA A 72 3.05 -14.63 29.70
CA ALA A 72 1.71 -15.08 29.34
C ALA A 72 0.90 -13.96 28.69
N ALA A 73 0.84 -12.78 29.33
CA ALA A 73 0.14 -11.61 28.79
C ALA A 73 0.65 -11.19 27.40
N PHE A 74 1.97 -11.20 27.17
CA PHE A 74 2.55 -10.93 25.86
C PHE A 74 2.16 -11.98 24.81
N ASN A 75 2.12 -13.27 25.18
CA ASN A 75 1.68 -14.33 24.27
C ASN A 75 0.18 -14.23 23.96
N ASP A 76 -0.63 -13.82 24.93
CA ASP A 76 -2.07 -13.61 24.76
C ASP A 76 -2.35 -12.48 23.77
N ILE A 77 -1.78 -11.29 23.98
CA ILE A 77 -1.97 -10.18 23.04
C ILE A 77 -1.41 -10.52 21.65
N ARG A 78 -0.30 -11.26 21.57
CA ARG A 78 0.26 -11.70 20.29
C ARG A 78 -0.73 -12.58 19.53
N ARG A 79 -1.41 -13.51 20.22
CA ARG A 79 -2.46 -14.34 19.61
C ARG A 79 -3.65 -13.50 19.17
N THR A 80 -4.13 -12.60 20.01
CA THR A 80 -5.22 -11.68 19.66
C THR A 80 -4.89 -10.87 18.41
N VAL A 81 -3.73 -10.22 18.36
CA VAL A 81 -3.28 -9.45 17.19
C VAL A 81 -3.27 -10.32 15.92
N GLN A 82 -2.76 -11.54 15.99
CA GLN A 82 -2.72 -12.44 14.84
C GLN A 82 -4.13 -12.84 14.37
N THR A 83 -5.02 -13.15 15.30
CA THR A 83 -6.41 -13.53 15.00
C THR A 83 -7.18 -12.38 14.38
N GLU A 84 -7.13 -11.19 14.99
CA GLU A 84 -7.85 -10.01 14.52
C GLU A 84 -7.41 -9.60 13.10
N LEU A 85 -6.09 -9.56 12.86
CA LEU A 85 -5.56 -9.25 11.52
C LEU A 85 -6.03 -10.25 10.48
N ARG A 86 -6.08 -11.54 10.82
CA ARG A 86 -6.55 -12.58 9.90
C ARG A 86 -8.04 -12.42 9.61
N ILE A 87 -8.86 -12.16 10.62
CA ILE A 87 -10.29 -11.91 10.45
C ILE A 87 -10.53 -10.71 9.53
N MET A 88 -9.85 -9.58 9.77
CA MET A 88 -9.99 -8.38 8.93
C MET A 88 -9.65 -8.66 7.46
N GLN A 89 -8.56 -9.39 7.22
CA GLN A 89 -8.14 -9.78 5.87
C GLN A 89 -9.15 -10.75 5.22
N ASP A 90 -9.58 -11.78 5.94
CA ASP A 90 -10.51 -12.80 5.45
C ASP A 90 -11.89 -12.21 5.12
N LEU A 91 -12.40 -11.30 5.95
CA LEU A 91 -13.64 -10.59 5.70
C LEU A 91 -13.59 -9.79 4.40
N TRP A 92 -12.49 -9.08 4.17
CA TRP A 92 -12.30 -8.32 2.94
C TRP A 92 -12.18 -9.22 1.71
N LEU A 93 -11.39 -10.30 1.79
CA LEU A 93 -11.24 -11.27 0.70
C LEU A 93 -12.57 -11.95 0.37
N SER A 94 -13.35 -12.32 1.38
CA SER A 94 -14.69 -12.90 1.20
C SER A 94 -15.60 -11.92 0.46
N LYS A 95 -15.65 -10.66 0.91
CA LYS A 95 -16.45 -9.62 0.26
C LYS A 95 -16.02 -9.39 -1.20
N LYS A 96 -14.71 -9.42 -1.48
CA LYS A 96 -14.19 -9.30 -2.84
C LYS A 96 -14.53 -10.52 -3.70
N ALA A 97 -14.52 -11.72 -3.14
CA ALA A 97 -14.94 -12.92 -3.86
C ALA A 97 -16.42 -12.84 -4.27
N ASP A 98 -17.29 -12.40 -3.37
CA ASP A 98 -18.72 -12.20 -3.65
C ASP A 98 -18.96 -11.14 -4.75
N GLU A 99 -18.21 -10.04 -4.72
CA GLU A 99 -18.25 -9.00 -5.76
C GLU A 99 -17.81 -9.54 -7.13
N ILE A 100 -16.69 -10.28 -7.18
CA ILE A 100 -16.18 -10.90 -8.41
C ILE A 100 -17.19 -11.90 -8.97
N GLN A 101 -17.79 -12.73 -8.10
CA GLN A 101 -18.82 -13.70 -8.50
C GLN A 101 -20.05 -12.99 -9.08
N THR A 102 -20.51 -11.91 -8.44
CA THR A 102 -21.65 -11.09 -8.93
C THR A 102 -21.38 -10.54 -10.34
N PHE A 103 -20.15 -10.11 -10.64
CA PHE A 103 -19.79 -9.66 -11.99
C PHE A 103 -19.74 -10.81 -13.00
N ALA A 104 -19.28 -11.99 -12.59
CA ALA A 104 -19.30 -13.18 -13.45
C ALA A 104 -20.75 -13.57 -13.79
N ASP A 105 -21.63 -13.63 -12.79
CA ASP A 105 -23.04 -14.02 -12.95
C ASP A 105 -23.83 -13.04 -13.83
N SER A 106 -23.47 -11.76 -13.80
CA SER A 106 -24.06 -10.71 -14.65
C SER A 106 -23.37 -10.54 -16.01
N ASN A 107 -22.40 -11.40 -16.36
CA ASN A 107 -21.58 -11.31 -17.56
C ASN A 107 -20.87 -9.94 -17.75
N ASN A 108 -20.58 -9.24 -16.64
CA ASN A 108 -19.89 -7.96 -16.64
C ASN A 108 -18.37 -8.19 -16.61
N VAL A 109 -17.81 -8.48 -17.79
CA VAL A 109 -16.38 -8.76 -17.98
C VAL A 109 -15.50 -7.61 -17.47
N ARG A 110 -15.91 -6.35 -17.68
CA ARG A 110 -15.14 -5.18 -17.25
C ARG A 110 -15.04 -5.10 -15.73
N GLY A 111 -16.18 -5.19 -15.04
CA GLY A 111 -16.25 -5.16 -13.58
C GLY A 111 -15.48 -6.34 -12.95
N PHE A 112 -15.59 -7.53 -13.55
CA PHE A 112 -14.84 -8.71 -13.13
C PHE A 112 -13.33 -8.45 -13.12
N PHE A 113 -12.77 -7.94 -14.23
CA PHE A 113 -11.34 -7.66 -14.32
C PHE A 113 -10.89 -6.49 -13.42
N GLU A 114 -11.72 -5.46 -13.24
CA GLU A 114 -11.44 -4.35 -12.31
C GLU A 114 -11.37 -4.84 -10.85
N ALA A 115 -12.35 -5.64 -10.41
CA ALA A 115 -12.37 -6.23 -9.08
C ALA A 115 -11.21 -7.22 -8.87
N LEU A 116 -10.90 -8.05 -9.87
CA LEU A 116 -9.77 -8.98 -9.82
C LEU A 116 -8.43 -8.25 -9.74
N ASN A 117 -8.25 -7.17 -10.49
CA ASN A 117 -7.03 -6.35 -10.42
C ASN A 117 -6.86 -5.67 -9.06
N THR A 118 -7.96 -5.33 -8.40
CA THR A 118 -7.93 -4.78 -7.04
C THR A 118 -7.31 -5.76 -6.04
N VAL A 119 -7.69 -7.04 -6.10
CA VAL A 119 -7.15 -8.10 -5.21
C VAL A 119 -5.65 -8.34 -5.46
N ASN A 120 -5.23 -8.28 -6.71
CA ASN A 120 -3.82 -8.50 -7.09
C ASN A 120 -2.90 -7.30 -6.79
N GLY A 121 -3.47 -6.18 -6.31
CA GLY A 121 -2.75 -4.94 -6.05
C GLY A 121 -2.38 -4.17 -7.32
N PRO A 122 -1.69 -3.03 -7.19
CA PRO A 122 -1.28 -2.22 -8.33
C PRO A 122 -0.34 -3.02 -9.23
N ARG A 123 -0.83 -3.51 -10.37
CA ARG A 123 0.05 -3.98 -11.43
C ARG A 123 0.78 -2.76 -11.97
N SER A 124 2.10 -2.72 -11.82
CA SER A 124 2.94 -1.79 -12.55
C SER A 124 2.79 -2.11 -14.05
N SER A 125 1.87 -1.44 -14.75
CA SER A 125 1.84 -1.52 -16.19
C SER A 125 2.97 -0.63 -16.72
N GLY A 126 4.15 -1.20 -16.91
CA GLY A 126 5.10 -0.62 -17.85
C GLY A 126 4.44 -0.64 -19.23
N SER A 127 4.28 0.52 -19.87
CA SER A 127 3.90 0.53 -21.28
C SER A 127 5.06 -0.08 -22.05
N SER A 128 4.86 -1.24 -22.68
CA SER A 128 5.88 -1.82 -23.55
C SER A 128 6.14 -0.85 -24.71
N PRO A 129 7.35 -0.29 -24.85
CA PRO A 129 7.64 0.62 -25.92
C PRO A 129 7.56 -0.10 -27.26
N VAL A 130 7.01 0.56 -28.28
CA VAL A 130 6.86 -0.02 -29.63
C VAL A 130 7.68 0.81 -30.62
N LEU A 131 8.28 0.18 -31.61
CA LEU A 131 8.95 0.91 -32.68
C LEU A 131 7.94 1.56 -33.64
N ASN A 132 8.29 2.74 -34.16
CA ASN A 132 7.57 3.34 -35.29
C ASN A 132 7.61 2.42 -36.54
N ALA A 133 6.85 2.77 -37.58
CA ALA A 133 6.73 1.96 -38.79
C ALA A 133 8.08 1.60 -39.42
N ASP A 134 9.03 2.55 -39.42
CA ASP A 134 10.34 2.41 -40.06
C ASP A 134 11.41 1.79 -39.13
N GLY A 135 11.06 1.46 -37.88
CA GLY A 135 11.98 0.84 -36.92
C GLY A 135 13.03 1.78 -36.29
N THR A 136 12.98 3.08 -36.56
CA THR A 136 14.02 4.07 -36.19
C THR A 136 13.81 4.73 -34.84
N LYS A 137 12.58 4.77 -34.32
CA LYS A 137 12.23 5.48 -33.08
C LYS A 137 11.39 4.60 -32.16
N LEU A 138 11.75 4.60 -30.88
CA LEU A 138 10.98 3.98 -29.81
C LEU A 138 9.84 4.90 -29.37
N LEU A 139 8.61 4.41 -29.40
CA LEU A 139 7.41 5.08 -28.93
C LEU A 139 7.11 4.62 -27.50
N THR A 140 7.18 5.54 -26.55
CA THR A 140 6.91 5.29 -25.12
C THR A 140 5.59 5.93 -24.66
N ASP A 141 5.07 6.89 -25.42
CA ASP A 141 3.79 7.54 -25.15
C ASP A 141 2.61 6.64 -25.53
N ARG A 142 1.61 6.52 -24.65
CA ARG A 142 0.48 5.61 -24.83
C ARG A 142 -0.35 5.96 -26.07
N LYS A 143 -0.53 7.25 -26.38
CA LYS A 143 -1.33 7.67 -27.55
C LYS A 143 -0.62 7.27 -28.84
N GLN A 144 0.69 7.54 -28.91
CA GLN A 144 1.52 7.15 -30.05
C GLN A 144 1.58 5.63 -30.26
N ILE A 145 1.63 4.85 -29.17
CA ILE A 145 1.57 3.38 -29.25
C ILE A 145 0.24 2.91 -29.83
N LEU A 146 -0.89 3.49 -29.40
CA LEU A 146 -2.22 3.12 -29.93
C LEU A 146 -2.38 3.47 -31.42
N GLU A 147 -1.91 4.65 -31.84
CA GLU A 147 -1.89 5.05 -33.26
C GLU A 147 -1.04 4.07 -34.09
N ARG A 148 0.15 3.71 -33.60
CA ARG A 148 1.04 2.75 -34.27
C ARG A 148 0.41 1.35 -34.43
N TRP A 149 -0.35 0.89 -33.43
CA TRP A 149 -1.11 -0.36 -33.51
C TRP A 149 -2.22 -0.28 -34.56
N ALA A 150 -2.96 0.82 -34.61
CA ALA A 150 -4.01 1.04 -35.62
C ALA A 150 -3.44 0.98 -37.04
N GLU A 151 -2.30 1.65 -37.29
CA GLU A 151 -1.58 1.59 -38.57
C GLU A 151 -1.16 0.15 -38.92
N HIS A 152 -0.59 -0.59 -37.96
CA HIS A 152 -0.16 -1.97 -38.18
C HIS A 152 -1.33 -2.87 -38.59
N PHE A 153 -2.41 -2.86 -37.82
CA PHE A 153 -3.58 -3.70 -38.10
C PHE A 153 -4.24 -3.33 -39.42
N ASN A 154 -4.28 -2.04 -39.77
CA ASN A 154 -4.79 -1.61 -41.07
C ASN A 154 -3.97 -2.23 -42.22
N SER A 155 -2.64 -2.24 -42.10
CA SER A 155 -1.75 -2.84 -43.12
C SER A 155 -1.79 -4.39 -43.20
N VAL A 156 -2.15 -5.05 -42.10
CA VAL A 156 -2.18 -6.52 -42.01
C VAL A 156 -3.54 -7.06 -42.42
N LEU A 157 -4.62 -6.44 -41.96
CA LEU A 157 -5.99 -6.94 -42.12
C LEU A 157 -6.68 -6.40 -43.38
N ASN A 158 -6.31 -5.22 -43.87
CA ASN A 158 -6.91 -4.60 -45.05
C ASN A 158 -5.95 -4.62 -46.25
N ARG A 159 -5.33 -5.77 -46.52
CA ARG A 159 -4.55 -5.98 -47.74
C ARG A 159 -5.50 -6.11 -48.95
N PRO A 160 -5.17 -5.55 -50.13
CA PRO A 160 -5.97 -5.71 -51.34
C PRO A 160 -6.11 -7.18 -51.76
#